data_AF-A0A3S0R257-F1
#
_entry.id   AF-A0A3S0R257-F1
#
_cell.length_a   1.000
_cell.length_b   1.000
_cell.length_c   1.000
_cell.angle_alpha   90.00
_cell.angle_beta   90.00
_cell.angle_gamma   90.00
#
_symmetry.space_group_name_H-M   'P 1'
#
loop_
_entity.id
_entity.type
_entity.pdbx_description
1 polymer ?
#
loop_
_entity_poly.entity_id
_entity_poly.type
_entity_poly.pdbx_seq_one_letter_code
_entity_poly.pdbx_strand_id
1 'polypeptide(L)'
;MAFLGILVAALSGTVIWYWRFKMMREAGNEIIDSVERMRGAYRRGKRRKQAEAAPLASIADPAIAAVAFFFCLAKEKPMYLDAAKDVIRSRMKGIIRPGDMDEVLVFGEWASKNVNSPEDPIRRFRDLWLKALDMQERRQLIDIAEDVAAAGGERTKEQEHALQTLRRTLMN
;
A
#
# COMPACT_ATOMS: atom_id res chain seq x y z
N MET A 1 36.12 15.62 -13.65
CA MET A 1 34.98 16.43 -14.16
C MET A 1 33.79 15.51 -14.38
N ALA A 2 33.02 15.25 -13.33
CA ALA A 2 31.88 14.35 -13.34
C ALA A 2 30.58 15.16 -13.42
N PHE A 3 30.10 15.45 -14.63
CA PHE A 3 28.85 16.18 -14.85
C PHE A 3 27.96 15.61 -15.96
N LEU A 4 28.23 14.38 -16.42
CA LEU A 4 27.44 13.74 -17.49
C LEU A 4 26.70 12.45 -17.07
N GLY A 5 26.78 12.06 -15.79
CA GLY A 5 26.09 10.88 -15.26
C GLY A 5 24.74 11.16 -14.57
N ILE A 6 24.40 12.43 -14.33
CA ILE A 6 23.20 12.80 -13.55
C ILE A 6 21.97 13.05 -14.45
N LEU A 7 22.15 13.17 -15.77
CA LEU A 7 21.05 13.55 -16.66
C LEU A 7 20.19 12.37 -17.15
N VAL A 8 20.51 11.13 -16.75
CA VAL A 8 19.66 9.95 -16.99
C VAL A 8 18.68 9.70 -15.82
N ALA A 9 18.89 10.33 -14.66
CA ALA A 9 18.00 10.20 -13.51
C ALA A 9 16.75 11.10 -13.58
N ALA A 10 16.65 11.99 -14.57
CA ALA A 10 15.57 12.98 -14.70
C ALA A 10 14.57 12.68 -15.84
N LEU A 11 14.57 11.45 -16.38
CA LEU A 11 13.58 10.99 -17.38
C LEU A 11 12.48 10.07 -16.80
N SER A 12 12.38 9.96 -15.48
CA SER A 12 11.29 9.26 -14.77
C SER A 12 10.05 10.15 -14.55
N GLY A 13 9.95 11.30 -15.22
CA GLY A 13 8.80 12.19 -15.15
C GLY A 13 7.69 11.93 -16.18
N THR A 14 7.99 11.20 -17.26
CA THR A 14 7.13 11.21 -18.48
C THR A 14 6.21 10.01 -18.65
N VAL A 15 6.34 8.96 -17.83
CA VAL A 15 5.43 7.77 -17.85
C VAL A 15 4.15 8.01 -17.02
N ILE A 16 4.10 9.09 -16.24
CA ILE A 16 3.08 9.34 -15.22
C ILE A 16 1.69 9.68 -15.79
N TRP A 17 1.56 10.09 -17.06
CA TRP A 17 0.31 10.65 -17.56
C TRP A 17 -0.61 9.70 -18.35
N TYR A 18 -0.06 8.73 -19.10
CA TYR A 18 -0.88 7.95 -20.04
C TYR A 18 -1.75 6.88 -19.35
N TRP A 19 -1.30 6.29 -18.24
CA TRP A 19 -2.05 5.26 -17.49
C TRP A 19 -3.09 5.84 -16.53
N ARG A 20 -2.79 7.00 -15.94
CA ARG A 20 -3.68 7.72 -15.01
C ARG A 20 -4.97 8.22 -15.69
N PHE A 21 -4.93 8.42 -17.01
CA PHE A 21 -6.09 8.77 -17.84
C PHE A 21 -7.01 7.58 -18.18
N LYS A 22 -6.56 6.33 -18.07
CA LYS A 22 -7.39 5.15 -18.40
C LYS A 22 -8.24 4.66 -17.21
N MET A 23 -7.76 4.82 -15.98
CA MET A 23 -8.45 4.42 -14.73
C MET A 23 -9.51 5.41 -14.21
N MET A 24 -9.49 6.68 -14.65
CA MET A 24 -10.58 7.61 -14.35
C MET A 24 -11.91 7.24 -15.02
N ARG A 25 -11.93 6.31 -15.99
CA ARG A 25 -13.15 5.95 -16.73
C ARG A 25 -14.06 4.93 -16.04
N GLU A 26 -13.57 4.10 -15.11
CA GLU A 26 -14.36 2.98 -14.56
C GLU A 26 -14.27 2.78 -13.01
N ALA A 27 -13.19 3.19 -12.33
CA ALA A 27 -13.00 2.92 -10.88
C ALA A 27 -13.28 4.10 -9.93
N GLY A 28 -13.69 5.26 -10.47
CA GLY A 28 -13.84 6.48 -9.70
C GLY A 28 -14.88 6.39 -8.59
N ASN A 29 -15.99 5.68 -8.80
CA ASN A 29 -17.07 5.58 -7.82
C ASN A 29 -16.80 4.55 -6.70
N GLU A 30 -16.14 3.44 -7.01
CA GLU A 30 -15.94 2.33 -6.05
C GLU A 30 -14.93 2.65 -4.93
N ILE A 31 -13.92 3.48 -5.21
CA ILE A 31 -12.95 3.95 -4.20
C ILE A 31 -13.67 4.83 -3.17
N ILE A 32 -14.58 5.73 -3.61
CA ILE A 32 -15.34 6.61 -2.71
C ILE A 32 -16.18 5.77 -1.75
N ASP A 33 -16.97 4.85 -2.30
CA ASP A 33 -17.86 4.01 -1.51
C ASP A 33 -17.07 3.13 -0.54
N SER A 34 -15.86 2.71 -0.92
CA SER A 34 -14.98 1.93 -0.05
C SER A 34 -14.37 2.77 1.07
N VAL A 35 -14.00 4.03 0.81
CA VAL A 35 -13.57 4.98 1.86
C VAL A 35 -14.70 5.29 2.84
N GLU A 36 -15.92 5.52 2.36
CA GLU A 36 -17.06 5.74 3.24
C GLU A 36 -17.41 4.49 4.07
N ARG A 37 -17.35 3.30 3.47
CA ARG A 37 -17.52 2.02 4.18
C ARG A 37 -16.42 1.80 5.23
N MET A 38 -15.16 2.11 4.91
CA MET A 38 -14.04 2.08 5.84
C MET A 38 -14.24 3.06 6.99
N ARG A 39 -14.63 4.31 6.70
CA ARG A 39 -14.95 5.33 7.71
C ARG A 39 -15.98 4.82 8.70
N GLY A 40 -17.03 4.17 8.20
CA GLY A 40 -18.04 3.50 9.02
C GLY A 40 -17.48 2.35 9.86
N ALA A 41 -16.69 1.45 9.25
CA ALA A 41 -16.09 0.30 9.94
C ALA A 41 -15.10 0.72 11.02
N TYR A 42 -14.21 1.67 10.72
CA TYR A 42 -13.26 2.26 11.65
C TYR A 42 -13.97 2.96 12.82
N ARG A 43 -14.98 3.80 12.55
CA ARG A 43 -15.74 4.50 13.61
C ARG A 43 -16.51 3.53 14.50
N ARG A 44 -17.10 2.47 13.94
CA ARG A 44 -17.78 1.42 14.71
C ARG A 44 -16.79 0.59 15.54
N GLY A 45 -15.69 0.15 14.95
CA GLY A 45 -14.64 -0.62 15.63
C GLY A 45 -13.98 0.17 16.77
N LYS A 46 -13.71 1.46 16.56
CA LYS A 46 -13.18 2.36 17.61
C LYS A 46 -14.13 2.48 18.81
N ARG A 47 -15.46 2.36 18.60
CA ARG A 47 -16.48 2.43 19.66
C ARG A 47 -16.75 1.10 20.35
N ARG A 48 -16.43 -0.05 19.73
CA ARG A 48 -16.88 -1.39 20.19
C ARG A 48 -15.89 -2.20 21.04
N LYS A 49 -14.81 -1.58 21.52
CA LYS A 49 -13.71 -2.20 22.32
C LYS A 49 -12.77 -3.08 21.49
N GLN A 50 -11.53 -3.08 21.94
CA GLN A 50 -10.27 -3.65 21.43
C GLN A 50 -10.23 -5.14 21.00
N ALA A 51 -11.36 -5.81 20.75
CA ALA A 51 -11.40 -7.24 20.46
C ALA A 51 -11.82 -7.60 19.02
N GLU A 52 -12.50 -6.71 18.29
CA GLU A 52 -12.81 -6.93 16.88
C GLU A 52 -11.67 -6.36 16.03
N ALA A 53 -10.67 -7.19 15.74
CA ALA A 53 -9.64 -6.86 14.77
C ALA A 53 -10.29 -6.30 13.49
N ALA A 54 -9.74 -5.22 12.93
CA ALA A 54 -10.05 -4.82 11.56
C ALA A 54 -9.93 -6.07 10.68
N PRO A 55 -11.02 -6.62 10.15
CA PRO A 55 -10.87 -7.80 9.34
C PRO A 55 -10.19 -7.30 8.07
N LEU A 56 -8.92 -7.67 7.84
CA LEU A 56 -8.31 -7.54 6.50
C LEU A 56 -9.28 -8.09 5.43
N ALA A 57 -10.09 -9.09 5.80
CA ALA A 57 -11.17 -9.67 5.00
C ALA A 57 -12.29 -8.70 4.58
N SER A 58 -12.43 -7.53 5.21
CA SER A 58 -13.44 -6.52 4.86
C SER A 58 -12.94 -5.52 3.82
N ILE A 59 -11.64 -5.56 3.47
CA ILE A 59 -11.03 -4.68 2.50
C ILE A 59 -11.29 -5.25 1.10
N ALA A 60 -12.10 -4.54 0.32
CA ALA A 60 -12.44 -4.91 -1.05
C ALA A 60 -11.75 -4.05 -2.11
N ASP A 61 -11.11 -2.97 -1.71
CA ASP A 61 -10.42 -2.06 -2.63
C ASP A 61 -8.91 -2.39 -2.70
N PRO A 62 -8.34 -2.55 -3.91
CA PRO A 62 -6.95 -2.99 -4.08
C PRO A 62 -5.93 -1.96 -3.58
N ALA A 63 -6.21 -0.66 -3.65
CA ALA A 63 -5.29 0.39 -3.17
C ALA A 63 -5.27 0.45 -1.64
N ILE A 64 -6.42 0.30 -1.00
CA ILE A 64 -6.54 0.21 0.47
C ILE A 64 -5.87 -1.07 0.98
N ALA A 65 -6.06 -2.19 0.28
CA ALA A 65 -5.37 -3.45 0.58
C ALA A 65 -3.85 -3.28 0.53
N ALA A 66 -3.34 -2.55 -0.48
CA ALA A 66 -1.92 -2.24 -0.60
C ALA A 66 -1.42 -1.42 0.60
N VAL A 67 -2.16 -0.37 1.00
CA VAL A 67 -1.79 0.44 2.18
C VAL A 67 -1.77 -0.40 3.46
N ALA A 68 -2.77 -1.25 3.70
CA ALA A 68 -2.79 -2.13 4.85
C ALA A 68 -1.59 -3.10 4.86
N PHE A 69 -1.21 -3.64 3.70
CA PHE A 69 -0.01 -4.44 3.56
C PHE A 69 1.27 -3.64 3.83
N PHE A 70 1.40 -2.41 3.32
CA PHE A 70 2.56 -1.55 3.60
C PHE A 70 2.73 -1.27 5.09
N PHE A 71 1.64 -1.06 5.83
CA PHE A 71 1.70 -0.94 7.28
C PHE A 71 2.10 -2.24 7.98
N CYS A 72 1.78 -3.40 7.41
CA CYS A 72 2.28 -4.69 7.90
C CYS A 72 3.78 -4.87 7.67
N LEU A 73 4.35 -4.27 6.62
CA LEU A 73 5.80 -4.21 6.44
C LEU A 73 6.45 -3.19 7.39
N ALA A 74 5.86 -2.00 7.51
CA ALA A 74 6.41 -0.92 8.30
C ALA A 74 6.52 -1.25 9.80
N LYS A 75 5.55 -1.99 10.35
CA LYS A 75 5.55 -2.36 11.79
C LYS A 75 6.73 -3.24 12.20
N GLU A 76 7.40 -3.92 11.26
CA GLU A 76 8.60 -4.71 11.54
C GLU A 76 9.77 -3.82 12.01
N LYS A 77 9.68 -2.50 11.73
CA LYS A 77 10.61 -1.48 12.21
C LYS A 77 9.85 -0.35 12.93
N PRO A 78 9.35 -0.56 14.17
CA PRO A 78 8.47 0.41 14.84
C PRO A 78 9.07 1.81 15.00
N MET A 79 10.39 1.90 15.23
CA MET A 79 11.11 3.18 15.37
C MET A 79 11.08 4.03 14.09
N TYR A 80 10.88 3.41 12.93
CA TYR A 80 10.87 4.06 11.62
C TYR A 80 9.47 4.11 10.99
N LEU A 81 8.42 3.84 11.77
CA LEU A 81 7.05 3.81 11.30
C LEU A 81 6.61 5.14 10.67
N ASP A 82 7.02 6.28 11.22
CA ASP A 82 6.67 7.59 10.67
C ASP A 82 7.38 7.86 9.33
N ALA A 83 8.64 7.45 9.19
CA ALA A 83 9.35 7.52 7.92
C ALA A 83 8.69 6.63 6.85
N ALA A 84 8.25 5.43 7.25
CA ALA A 84 7.49 4.55 6.37
C ALA A 84 6.12 5.14 5.99
N LYS A 85 5.42 5.80 6.93
CA LYS A 85 4.15 6.52 6.66
C LYS A 85 4.34 7.61 5.61
N ASP A 86 5.44 8.37 5.67
CA ASP A 86 5.74 9.41 4.70
C ASP A 86 6.02 8.84 3.31
N VAL A 87 6.72 7.70 3.23
CA VAL A 87 6.90 6.95 1.98
C VAL A 87 5.55 6.50 1.43
N ILE A 88 4.70 5.86 2.25
CA ILE A 88 3.36 5.43 1.82
C ILE A 88 2.55 6.63 1.30
N ARG A 89 2.49 7.73 2.06
CA ARG A 89 1.77 8.95 1.67
C ARG A 89 2.25 9.49 0.33
N SER A 90 3.57 9.59 0.14
CA SER A 90 4.19 10.12 -1.07
C SER A 90 3.91 9.22 -2.27
N ARG A 91 4.13 7.91 -2.13
CA ARG A 91 3.98 6.93 -3.21
C ARG A 91 2.52 6.68 -3.59
N MET A 92 1.60 6.80 -2.65
CA MET A 92 0.17 6.67 -2.89
C MET A 92 -0.48 7.98 -3.39
N LYS A 93 0.26 9.08 -3.45
CA LYS A 93 -0.25 10.37 -3.93
C LYS A 93 -0.71 10.22 -5.38
N GLY A 94 -2.01 10.38 -5.59
CA GLY A 94 -2.59 10.27 -6.92
C GLY A 94 -3.12 8.91 -7.32
N ILE A 95 -2.89 7.90 -6.47
CA ILE A 95 -3.67 6.66 -6.44
C ILE A 95 -4.84 6.88 -5.49
N ILE A 96 -4.54 7.35 -4.28
CA ILE A 96 -5.53 7.75 -3.29
C ILE A 96 -5.86 9.23 -3.50
N ARG A 97 -7.15 9.57 -3.35
CA ARG A 97 -7.63 10.95 -3.43
C ARG A 97 -7.04 11.78 -2.28
N PRO A 98 -6.62 13.03 -2.52
CA PRO A 98 -6.01 13.86 -1.49
C PRO A 98 -6.84 14.00 -0.20
N GLY A 99 -8.17 14.09 -0.31
CA GLY A 99 -9.07 14.21 0.83
C GLY A 99 -9.24 12.93 1.68
N ASP A 100 -8.86 11.78 1.13
CA ASP A 100 -9.04 10.47 1.78
C ASP A 100 -7.72 9.92 2.34
N MET A 101 -6.56 10.48 1.92
CA MET A 101 -5.24 9.97 2.26
C MET A 101 -5.04 9.74 3.76
N ASP A 102 -5.35 10.73 4.59
CA ASP A 102 -5.17 10.62 6.04
C ASP A 102 -6.02 9.50 6.65
N GLU A 103 -7.24 9.33 6.15
CA GLU A 103 -8.14 8.29 6.63
C GLU A 103 -7.68 6.90 6.20
N VAL A 104 -7.22 6.75 4.96
CA VAL A 104 -6.68 5.48 4.47
C VAL A 104 -5.41 5.11 5.25
N LEU A 105 -4.55 6.07 5.57
CA LEU A 105 -3.36 5.83 6.39
C LEU A 105 -3.73 5.38 7.81
N VAL A 106 -4.66 6.08 8.46
CA VAL A 106 -5.14 5.71 9.81
C VAL A 106 -5.80 4.33 9.81
N PHE A 107 -6.59 4.02 8.78
CA PHE A 107 -7.21 2.71 8.63
C PHE A 107 -6.16 1.61 8.39
N GLY A 108 -5.21 1.82 7.48
CA GLY A 108 -4.15 0.86 7.18
C GLY A 108 -3.28 0.55 8.40
N GLU A 109 -2.89 1.58 9.15
CA GLU A 109 -2.17 1.42 10.42
C GLU A 109 -3.00 0.66 11.45
N TRP A 110 -4.29 0.97 11.58
CA TRP A 110 -5.17 0.22 12.47
C TRP A 110 -5.32 -1.24 12.03
N ALA A 111 -5.43 -1.48 10.73
CA ALA A 111 -5.63 -2.81 10.16
C ALA A 111 -4.42 -3.73 10.29
N SER A 112 -3.21 -3.18 10.38
CA SER A 112 -1.99 -3.96 10.55
C SER A 112 -1.72 -4.41 11.99
N LYS A 113 -2.35 -3.78 13.00
CA LYS A 113 -1.99 -3.93 14.43
C LYS A 113 -1.96 -5.37 14.95
N ASN A 114 -2.91 -6.20 14.52
CA ASN A 114 -3.07 -7.58 15.00
C ASN A 114 -2.62 -8.61 13.96
N VAL A 115 -1.95 -8.18 12.90
CA VAL A 115 -1.35 -9.08 11.93
C VAL A 115 -0.05 -9.60 12.56
N ASN A 116 0.20 -10.92 12.49
CA ASN A 116 1.40 -11.50 13.11
C ASN A 116 2.56 -11.63 12.13
N SER A 117 2.27 -11.83 10.84
CA SER A 117 3.28 -11.92 9.78
C SER A 117 3.01 -10.93 8.65
N PRO A 118 4.03 -10.24 8.10
CA PRO A 118 3.87 -9.41 6.90
C PRO A 118 3.44 -10.21 5.65
N GLU A 119 3.50 -11.54 5.68
CA GLU A 119 3.03 -12.40 4.59
C GLU A 119 1.51 -12.66 4.61
N ASP A 120 0.87 -12.54 5.79
CA ASP A 120 -0.57 -12.80 5.94
C ASP A 120 -1.44 -11.96 4.99
N PRO A 121 -1.20 -10.65 4.82
CA PRO A 121 -1.97 -9.83 3.88
C PRO A 121 -1.74 -10.25 2.43
N ILE A 122 -0.55 -10.74 2.06
CA ILE A 122 -0.25 -11.17 0.69
C ILE A 122 -1.18 -12.32 0.29
N ARG A 123 -1.30 -13.33 1.17
CA ARG A 123 -2.20 -14.47 0.94
C ARG A 123 -3.66 -14.04 0.85
N ARG A 124 -4.08 -13.07 1.66
CA ARG A 124 -5.48 -12.60 1.71
C ARG A 124 -5.86 -11.72 0.52
N PHE A 125 -4.95 -10.86 0.07
CA PHE A 125 -5.21 -9.88 -0.99
C PHE A 125 -4.76 -10.34 -2.38
N ARG A 126 -4.08 -11.49 -2.49
CA ARG A 126 -3.65 -12.07 -3.76
C ARG A 126 -4.73 -12.01 -4.82
N ASP A 127 -5.90 -12.61 -4.55
CA ASP A 127 -6.95 -12.72 -5.57
C ASP A 127 -7.53 -11.34 -5.93
N LEU A 128 -7.58 -10.42 -4.96
CA LEU A 128 -8.01 -9.04 -5.20
C LEU A 128 -7.05 -8.32 -6.14
N TRP A 129 -5.74 -8.38 -5.87
CA TRP A 129 -4.73 -7.75 -6.71
C TRP A 129 -4.58 -8.42 -8.07
N LEU A 130 -4.64 -9.74 -8.16
CA LEU A 130 -4.54 -10.45 -9.44
C LEU A 130 -5.73 -10.16 -10.37
N LYS A 131 -6.92 -9.91 -9.81
CA LYS A 131 -8.12 -9.56 -10.58
C LYS A 131 -8.16 -8.08 -10.96
N ALA A 132 -7.74 -7.19 -10.06
CA ALA A 132 -7.90 -5.75 -10.25
C ALA A 132 -6.68 -5.07 -10.90
N LEU A 133 -5.47 -5.57 -10.66
CA LEU A 133 -4.23 -4.93 -11.09
C LEU A 133 -3.65 -5.62 -12.33
N ASP A 134 -3.18 -4.81 -13.27
CA ASP A 134 -2.42 -5.27 -14.41
C ASP A 134 -0.93 -5.53 -14.06
N MET A 135 -0.13 -5.97 -15.04
CA MET A 135 1.28 -6.30 -14.80
C MET A 135 2.16 -5.07 -14.46
N GLN A 136 1.82 -3.88 -14.95
CA GLN A 136 2.54 -2.65 -14.59
C GLN A 136 2.19 -2.20 -13.17
N GLU A 137 0.92 -2.26 -12.80
CA GLU A 137 0.42 -1.92 -11.47
C GLU A 137 0.92 -2.89 -10.40
N ARG A 138 1.02 -4.19 -10.70
CA ARG A 138 1.63 -5.17 -9.79
C ARG A 138 3.11 -4.87 -9.52
N ARG A 139 3.86 -4.50 -10.55
CA ARG A 139 5.25 -4.03 -10.39
C ARG A 139 5.32 -2.77 -9.54
N GLN A 140 4.43 -1.81 -9.80
CA GLN A 140 4.35 -0.59 -8.98
C GLN A 140 4.04 -0.90 -7.51
N LEU A 141 3.13 -1.83 -7.22
CA LEU A 141 2.83 -2.26 -5.86
C LEU A 141 4.06 -2.86 -5.17
N ILE A 142 4.82 -3.70 -5.87
CA ILE A 142 6.08 -4.29 -5.38
C ILE A 142 7.10 -3.18 -5.12
N ASP A 143 7.30 -2.24 -6.05
CA ASP A 143 8.26 -1.15 -5.90
C ASP A 143 7.94 -0.28 -4.67
N ILE A 144 6.66 0.01 -4.42
CA ILE A 144 6.24 0.76 -3.23
C ILE A 144 6.51 -0.05 -1.96
N ALA A 145 6.24 -1.35 -1.96
CA ALA A 145 6.53 -2.23 -0.83
C ALA A 145 8.03 -2.24 -0.48
N GLU A 146 8.88 -2.26 -1.52
CA GLU A 146 10.33 -2.21 -1.39
C GLU A 146 10.83 -0.90 -0.78
N ASP A 147 10.28 0.24 -1.22
CA ASP A 147 10.58 1.56 -0.66
C ASP A 147 10.15 1.66 0.81
N VAL A 148 8.97 1.14 1.14
CA VAL A 148 8.44 1.12 2.52
C VAL A 148 9.33 0.27 3.43
N ALA A 149 9.74 -0.91 2.96
CA ALA A 149 10.64 -1.78 3.71
C ALA A 149 12.04 -1.17 3.88
N ALA A 150 12.51 -0.36 2.92
CA ALA A 150 13.79 0.35 3.01
C ALA A 150 13.75 1.60 3.91
N ALA A 151 12.55 2.06 4.32
CA ALA A 151 12.43 3.18 5.23
C ALA A 151 13.17 2.89 6.55
N GLY A 152 14.04 3.81 6.97
CA GLY A 152 14.84 3.64 8.19
C GLY A 152 16.04 2.69 8.07
N GLY A 153 16.51 2.39 6.86
CA GLY A 153 17.73 1.62 6.63
C GLY A 153 17.47 0.19 6.18
N GLU A 154 18.36 -0.73 6.53
CA GLU A 154 18.31 -2.13 6.07
C GLU A 154 16.96 -2.80 6.38
N ARG A 155 16.57 -3.72 5.49
CA ARG A 155 15.32 -4.50 5.62
C ARG A 155 15.52 -5.60 6.66
N THR A 156 14.48 -5.89 7.44
CA THR A 156 14.50 -7.07 8.31
C THR A 156 14.38 -8.36 7.48
N LYS A 157 14.67 -9.51 8.08
CA LYS A 157 14.52 -10.81 7.39
C LYS A 157 13.06 -11.07 7.03
N GLU A 158 12.15 -10.71 7.93
CA GLU A 158 10.71 -10.84 7.79
C GLU A 158 10.20 -9.97 6.63
N GLN A 159 10.70 -8.74 6.51
CA GLN A 159 10.39 -7.86 5.37
C GLN A 159 10.92 -8.43 4.06
N GLU A 160 12.17 -8.89 4.03
CA GLU A 160 12.77 -9.44 2.82
C GLU A 160 12.03 -10.71 2.34
N HIS A 161 11.68 -11.61 3.26
CA HIS A 161 10.87 -12.78 2.96
C HIS A 161 9.48 -12.40 2.42
N ALA A 162 8.80 -11.43 3.05
CA ALA A 162 7.51 -10.96 2.57
C ALA A 162 7.59 -10.35 1.16
N LEU A 163 8.63 -9.57 0.85
CA LEU A 163 8.83 -9.01 -0.49
C LEU A 163 9.10 -10.10 -1.53
N GLN A 164 9.88 -11.13 -1.20
CA GLN A 164 10.10 -12.27 -2.08
C GLN A 164 8.81 -13.06 -2.33
N THR A 165 8.03 -13.32 -1.27
CA THR A 165 6.71 -13.95 -1.36
C THR A 165 5.77 -13.11 -2.24
N LEU A 166 5.72 -11.79 -2.06
CA LEU A 166 4.91 -10.88 -2.86
C LEU A 166 5.26 -10.95 -4.35
N ARG A 167 6.56 -10.85 -4.69
CA ARG A 167 7.06 -10.95 -6.07
C ARG A 167 6.65 -12.28 -6.70
N ARG A 168 6.91 -13.39 -6.02
CA ARG A 168 6.52 -14.73 -6.50
C ARG A 168 5.01 -14.85 -6.70
N THR A 169 4.22 -14.24 -5.84
CA THR A 169 2.75 -14.35 -5.90
C THR A 169 2.12 -13.52 -7.02
N LEU A 170 2.70 -12.36 -7.35
CA LEU A 170 2.10 -11.42 -8.31
C LEU A 170 2.71 -11.45 -9.71
N MET A 171 3.95 -11.94 -9.84
CA MET A 171 4.69 -11.96 -11.09
C MET A 171 4.73 -13.33 -11.77
N ASN A 172 4.27 -14.38 -11.09
CA ASN A 172 4.07 -15.71 -11.68
C ASN A 172 2.64 -15.83 -12.22
#